data_AF-A0A089KKW1-F1
#
_entry.id   AF-A0A089KKW1-F1
#
_cell.length_a   1.000
_cell.length_b   1.000
_cell.length_c   1.000
_cell.angle_alpha   90.00
_cell.angle_beta   90.00
_cell.angle_gamma   90.00
#
_symmetry.space_group_name_H-M   'P 1'
#
loop_
_entity.id
_entity.type
_entity.pdbx_description
1 polymer ?
#
loop_
_entity_poly.entity_id
_entity_poly.type
_entity_poly.pdbx_seq_one_letter_code
_entity_poly.pdbx_strand_id
1 'polypeptide(L)'
;MKPIKLPKEQRDLITENIRSYFEAERGETIGHLAADNLLEFFLKELGPAIYNGALSDCRTLAVQRMQSLEEDIYALEWKKR
;
A
#
# COMPACT_ATOMS: atom_id res chain seq x y z
N MET A 1 -0.29 4.34 -13.46
CA MET A 1 -0.76 3.73 -12.20
C MET A 1 -2.28 3.92 -12.14
N LYS A 2 -3.05 2.88 -11.77
CA LYS A 2 -4.49 3.08 -11.56
C LYS A 2 -4.67 3.92 -10.29
N PRO A 3 -5.52 4.96 -10.30
CA PRO A 3 -5.78 5.72 -9.08
C PRO A 3 -6.23 4.77 -7.97
N ILE A 4 -5.63 4.90 -6.79
CA ILE A 4 -6.04 4.13 -5.61
C ILE A 4 -7.48 4.54 -5.30
N LYS A 5 -8.42 3.62 -5.55
CA LYS A 5 -9.82 3.81 -5.23
C LYS A 5 -10.14 2.99 -3.99
N LEU A 6 -10.42 3.70 -2.90
CA LEU A 6 -10.89 3.08 -1.67
C LEU A 6 -12.38 2.71 -1.82
N PRO A 7 -12.82 1.58 -1.25
CA PRO A 7 -14.23 1.31 -1.03
C PRO A 7 -14.88 2.46 -0.26
N LYS A 8 -16.15 2.75 -0.53
CA LYS A 8 -16.88 3.87 0.09
C LYS A 8 -16.80 3.83 1.62
N GLU A 9 -17.08 2.67 2.22
CA GLU A 9 -17.04 2.48 3.67
C GLU A 9 -15.67 2.80 4.28
N GLN A 10 -14.59 2.39 3.61
CA GLN A 10 -13.23 2.66 4.06
C GLN A 10 -12.88 4.15 3.92
N ARG A 11 -13.33 4.79 2.84
CA ARG A 11 -13.16 6.23 2.63
C ARG A 11 -13.87 7.02 3.73
N ASP A 12 -15.15 6.72 3.97
CA ASP A 12 -15.97 7.39 4.98
C ASP A 12 -15.34 7.24 6.39
N LEU A 13 -14.86 6.04 6.73
CA LEU A 13 -14.15 5.77 7.99
C LEU A 13 -12.88 6.63 8.13
N ILE A 14 -12.04 6.68 7.08
CA ILE A 14 -10.79 7.45 7.13
C ILE A 14 -11.10 8.95 7.21
N THR A 15 -12.10 9.43 6.47
CA THR A 15 -12.54 10.82 6.54
C THR A 15 -12.98 11.17 7.96
N GLU A 16 -13.72 10.31 8.65
CA GLU A 16 -14.09 10.54 10.05
C GLU A 16 -12.89 10.53 11.01
N ASN A 17 -11.91 9.66 10.77
CA ASN A 17 -10.67 9.63 11.54
C ASN A 17 -9.86 10.93 11.36
N ILE A 18 -9.80 11.47 10.14
CA ILE A 18 -9.14 12.76 9.87
C ILE A 18 -9.84 13.87 10.64
N ARG A 19 -11.18 13.93 10.63
CA ARG A 19 -11.95 14.91 11.40
C ARG A 19 -11.66 14.81 12.90
N SER A 20 -11.71 13.59 13.42
CA SER A 20 -11.46 13.30 14.85
C SER A 20 -10.03 13.69 15.26
N TYR A 21 -9.05 13.45 14.39
CA TYR A 21 -7.67 13.86 14.62
C TYR A 21 -7.51 15.39 14.68
N PHE A 22 -8.17 16.14 13.79
CA PHE A 22 -8.11 17.60 13.81
C PHE A 22 -8.77 18.17 15.08
N GLU A 23 -9.90 17.61 15.50
CA GLU A 23 -10.54 18.02 16.74
C GLU A 23 -9.64 17.73 17.95
N ALA A 24 -9.09 16.51 18.04
CA ALA A 24 -8.28 16.09 19.18
C ALA A 24 -6.93 16.82 19.29
N GLU A 25 -6.21 16.97 18.18
CA GLU A 25 -4.84 17.49 18.17
C GLU A 25 -4.77 19.00 17.94
N ARG A 26 -5.81 19.60 17.35
CA ARG A 26 -5.82 21.02 16.96
C ARG A 26 -6.99 21.80 17.53
N GLY A 27 -7.97 21.14 18.17
CA GLY A 27 -9.21 21.78 18.61
C GLY A 27 -10.03 22.36 17.45
N GLU A 28 -9.81 21.85 16.23
CA GLU A 28 -10.42 22.38 15.01
C GLU A 28 -11.43 21.38 14.45
N THR A 29 -12.70 21.76 14.45
CA THR A 29 -13.75 20.97 13.79
C THR A 29 -13.73 21.24 12.28
N ILE A 30 -13.35 20.24 11.49
CA ILE A 30 -13.46 20.31 10.04
C ILE A 30 -14.67 19.54 9.52
N GLY A 31 -15.28 20.08 8.45
CA GLY A 31 -16.40 19.45 7.76
C GLY A 31 -15.97 18.23 6.94
N HIS A 32 -16.93 17.38 6.59
CA HIS A 32 -16.68 16.15 5.82
C HIS A 32 -15.99 16.43 4.48
N LEU A 33 -16.40 17.47 3.73
CA LEU A 33 -15.77 17.82 2.45
C LEU A 33 -14.31 18.22 2.61
N ALA A 34 -13.96 18.94 3.68
CA ALA A 34 -12.58 19.35 3.93
C ALA A 34 -11.70 18.13 4.26
N ALA A 35 -12.18 17.23 5.12
CA ALA A 35 -11.49 15.99 5.45
C ALA A 35 -11.35 15.07 4.22
N ASP A 36 -12.36 15.02 3.36
CA ASP A 36 -12.35 14.24 2.12
C ASP A 36 -11.30 14.78 1.13
N ASN A 37 -11.20 16.10 0.97
CA ASN A 37 -10.16 16.74 0.16
C ASN A 37 -8.74 16.47 0.70
N LEU A 38 -8.57 16.46 2.03
CA LEU A 38 -7.29 16.10 2.65
C LEU A 38 -6.92 14.64 2.36
N LEU A 39 -7.89 13.72 2.44
CA LEU A 39 -7.69 12.32 2.07
C LEU A 39 -7.26 12.18 0.60
N GLU A 40 -7.91 12.90 -0.32
CA GLU A 40 -7.52 12.89 -1.73
C GLU A 40 -6.10 13.40 -1.95
N PHE A 41 -5.72 14.48 -1.27
CA PHE A 41 -4.37 15.02 -1.31
C PHE A 41 -3.35 13.97 -0.87
N PHE A 42 -3.55 13.31 0.28
CA PHE A 42 -2.63 12.29 0.76
C PHE A 42 -2.58 11.05 -0.14
N LEU A 43 -3.71 10.60 -0.68
CA LEU A 43 -3.73 9.49 -1.63
C LEU A 43 -2.95 9.81 -2.92
N LYS A 44 -2.99 11.06 -3.37
CA LYS A 44 -2.24 11.52 -4.54
C LYS A 44 -0.74 11.60 -4.26
N GLU A 45 -0.34 12.17 -3.12
CA GLU A 45 1.06 12.41 -2.80
C GLU A 45 1.78 11.16 -2.26
N LEU A 46 1.14 10.40 -1.37
CA LEU A 46 1.75 9.23 -0.71
C LEU A 46 1.46 7.91 -1.43
N GLY A 47 0.30 7.82 -2.10
CA GLY A 47 -0.19 6.58 -2.71
C GLY A 47 0.82 5.91 -3.65
N PRO A 48 1.42 6.61 -4.62
CA PRO A 48 2.42 6.02 -5.52
C PRO A 48 3.65 5.48 -4.81
N ALA A 49 4.18 6.21 -3.82
CA ALA A 49 5.37 5.80 -3.08
C ALA A 49 5.11 4.52 -2.27
N ILE A 50 4.01 4.48 -1.53
CA ILE A 50 3.62 3.32 -0.71
C ILE A 50 3.34 2.10 -1.61
N TYR A 51 2.58 2.28 -2.68
CA TYR A 51 2.22 1.18 -3.58
C TYR A 51 3.44 0.58 -4.28
N ASN A 52 4.35 1.43 -4.77
CA ASN A 52 5.58 0.96 -5.41
C ASN A 52 6.53 0.30 -4.41
N GLY A 53 6.59 0.79 -3.18
CA GLY A 53 7.32 0.14 -2.09
C GLY A 53 6.81 -1.28 -1.84
N ALA A 54 5.49 -1.45 -1.67
CA ALA A 54 4.88 -2.77 -1.51
C ALA A 54 5.15 -3.72 -2.69
N LEU A 55 5.11 -3.21 -3.93
CA LEU A 55 5.48 -4.01 -5.11
C LEU A 55 6.96 -4.40 -5.12
N SER A 56 7.85 -3.53 -4.65
CA SER A 56 9.28 -3.82 -4.51
C SER A 56 9.52 -4.96 -3.53
N ASP A 57 8.81 -4.95 -2.40
CA ASP A 57 8.89 -6.02 -1.40
C ASP A 57 8.40 -7.36 -1.97
N CYS A 58 7.25 -7.35 -2.66
CA CYS A 58 6.72 -8.52 -3.37
C CYS A 58 7.72 -9.07 -4.40
N ARG A 59 8.36 -8.18 -5.17
CA ARG A 59 9.37 -8.58 -6.16
C ARG A 59 10.58 -9.23 -5.49
N THR A 60 11.05 -8.67 -4.39
CA THR A 60 12.18 -9.20 -3.62
C THR A 60 11.88 -10.61 -3.13
N LEU A 61 10.71 -10.82 -2.52
CA LEU A 61 10.28 -12.15 -2.08
C LEU A 61 10.16 -13.14 -3.25
N ALA A 62 9.57 -12.72 -4.37
CA ALA A 62 9.40 -13.57 -5.54
C ALA A 62 10.75 -14.03 -6.12
N VAL A 63 11.73 -13.12 -6.22
CA VAL A 63 13.08 -13.43 -6.70
C VAL A 63 13.75 -14.45 -5.78
N GLN A 64 13.68 -14.27 -4.47
CA GLN A 64 14.24 -15.22 -3.51
C GLN A 64 13.65 -16.62 -3.66
N ARG A 65 12.32 -16.71 -3.82
CA ARG A 65 11.64 -18.01 -4.01
C ARG A 65 12.02 -18.66 -5.34
N MET A 66 12.20 -17.88 -6.40
CA MET A 66 12.64 -18.39 -7.70
C MET A 66 14.06 -18.95 -7.63
N GLN A 67 14.97 -18.25 -6.96
CA GLN A 67 16.34 -18.73 -6.76
C GLN A 67 16.38 -20.08 -6.02
N SER A 68 15.63 -20.22 -4.93
CA SER A 68 15.52 -21.50 -4.23
C SER A 68 14.94 -22.60 -5.12
N LEU A 69 13.94 -22.29 -5.95
CA LEU A 69 13.37 -23.26 -6.88
C LEU A 69 14.38 -23.68 -7.96
N GLU A 70 15.18 -22.75 -8.49
CA GLU A 70 16.26 -23.06 -9.44
C GLU A 70 17.30 -24.00 -8.82
N GLU A 71 17.70 -23.76 -7.57
CA GLU A 71 18.60 -24.63 -6.82
C GLU A 71 18.03 -26.04 -6.62
N ASP A 72 16.74 -26.14 -6.24
CA ASP A 72 16.05 -27.42 -6.07
C ASP A 72 15.98 -28.22 -7.39
N ILE A 73 15.69 -27.54 -8.51
CA ILE A 73 15.69 -28.17 -9.85
C ILE A 73 17.10 -28.64 -10.22
N TYR A 74 18.11 -27.81 -10.00
CA TYR A 74 19.51 -28.16 -10.28
C TYR A 74 19.96 -29.39 -9.47
N ALA A 75 19.50 -29.53 -8.23
CA ALA A 75 19.79 -30.70 -7.40
C ALA A 75 19.19 -32.00 -7.97
N LEU A 76 18.10 -31.91 -8.74
CA LEU A 76 17.46 -33.07 -9.39
C LEU A 76 18.09 -33.42 -10.76
N GLU A 77 18.97 -32.58 -11.30
CA GLU A 77 19.60 -32.85 -12.60
C GLU A 77 20.39 -34.16 -12.57
N TRP A 78 20.08 -35.05 -13.51
CA TRP A 78 20.77 -36.32 -13.60
C TRP A 78 22.18 -36.12 -14.17
N LYS A 79 23.19 -36.29 -13.31
CA LYS A 79 24.60 -36.25 -13.70
C LYS A 79 25.04 -37.64 -14.18
N LYS A 80 25.40 -37.74 -15.47
CA LYS A 80 26.03 -38.95 -16.02
C LYS A 80 27.47 -39.01 -15.49
N ARG A 81 27.86 -40.15 -14.90
CA ARG A 81 29.23 -40.41 -14.40
C ARG A 81 30.27 -40.29 -15.50
#